data_AF-A0A178VUF0-F1
#
_entry.id   AF-A0A178VUF0-F1
#
_cell.length_a   1.000
_cell.length_b   1.000
_cell.length_c   1.000
_cell.angle_alpha   90.00
_cell.angle_beta   90.00
_cell.angle_gamma   90.00
#
_symmetry.space_group_name_H-M   'P 1'
#
loop_
_entity.id
_entity.type
_entity.pdbx_description
1 polymer ?
#
loop_
_entity_poly.entity_id
_entity_poly.type
_entity_poly.pdbx_seq_one_letter_code
_entity_poly.pdbx_strand_id
1 'polypeptide(L)'
;MGHFNFFSVHYFNITGVSITAPGDSPNTNGIKMGSCSNMHISNTNIGTGDDCIAILSGTTNLDISNVKCGPGHGISVGSLGKNKDEKDVKNLTVRDVIFNGTSDGIRIKTWESSASKILVSNFVYENIQMIDVGKPINIDQKYCPHPPCEHKQKIVLPLQFAKMLMIL
;
A
#
# COMPACT_ATOMS: atom_id res chain seq x y z
N MET A 1 9.91 -2.46 -9.36
CA MET A 1 9.56 -3.78 -9.94
C MET A 1 8.75 -4.50 -8.86
N GLY A 2 8.26 -5.72 -9.09
CA GLY A 2 7.57 -6.47 -8.03
C GLY A 2 7.81 -7.96 -8.25
N HIS A 3 7.85 -8.76 -7.19
CA HIS A 3 7.97 -10.21 -7.33
C HIS A 3 6.69 -10.79 -7.95
N PHE A 4 5.54 -10.33 -7.46
CA PHE A 4 4.25 -10.58 -8.09
C PHE A 4 3.64 -9.26 -8.56
N ASN A 5 3.24 -9.19 -9.83
CA ASN A 5 2.58 -8.03 -10.41
C ASN A 5 1.22 -8.45 -10.96
N PHE A 6 0.16 -7.86 -10.42
CA PHE A 6 -1.21 -8.08 -10.88
C PHE A 6 -1.75 -6.79 -11.48
N PHE A 7 -2.30 -6.89 -12.69
CA PHE A 7 -2.93 -5.75 -13.36
C PHE A 7 -4.24 -6.20 -14.00
N SER A 8 -5.32 -5.47 -13.71
CA SER A 8 -6.66 -5.79 -14.24
C SER A 8 -7.15 -7.21 -13.91
N VAL A 9 -6.78 -7.71 -12.72
CA VAL A 9 -7.18 -9.03 -12.23
C VAL A 9 -8.38 -8.92 -11.31
N HIS A 10 -9.32 -9.84 -11.45
CA HIS A 10 -10.56 -9.88 -10.70
C HIS A 10 -10.78 -11.25 -10.07
N TYR A 11 -11.31 -11.30 -8.84
CA TYR A 11 -11.66 -12.56 -8.14
C TYR A 11 -10.48 -13.51 -8.00
N PHE A 12 -9.42 -13.07 -7.34
CA PHE A 12 -8.18 -13.84 -7.23
C PHE A 12 -7.65 -13.87 -5.81
N ASN A 13 -7.20 -15.06 -5.38
CA ASN A 13 -6.70 -15.31 -4.04
C ASN A 13 -5.22 -15.64 -4.08
N ILE A 14 -4.45 -15.01 -3.19
CA ILE A 14 -3.03 -15.25 -2.98
C ILE A 14 -2.89 -15.76 -1.55
N THR A 15 -2.43 -16.99 -1.37
CA THR A 15 -2.33 -17.59 -0.04
C THR A 15 -1.09 -18.47 0.10
N GLY A 16 -0.48 -18.49 1.29
CA GLY A 16 0.68 -19.35 1.57
C GLY A 16 1.96 -18.94 0.84
N VAL A 17 2.05 -17.70 0.35
CA VAL A 17 3.21 -17.21 -0.38
C VAL A 17 4.31 -16.76 0.58
N SER A 18 5.57 -17.04 0.25
CA SER A 18 6.73 -16.47 0.93
C SER A 18 7.61 -15.76 -0.08
N ILE A 19 7.98 -14.51 0.21
CA ILE A 19 8.85 -13.67 -0.62
C ILE A 19 10.01 -13.20 0.25
N THR A 20 11.23 -13.30 -0.27
CA THR A 20 12.44 -12.88 0.44
C THR A 20 13.40 -12.19 -0.52
N ALA A 21 13.76 -10.95 -0.19
CA ALA A 21 14.85 -10.19 -0.77
C ALA A 21 15.55 -9.38 0.34
N PRO A 22 16.82 -8.98 0.15
CA PRO A 22 17.53 -8.12 1.11
C PRO A 22 16.79 -6.80 1.38
N GLY A 23 16.86 -6.32 2.62
CA GLY A 23 16.16 -5.08 3.05
C GLY A 23 16.68 -3.79 2.42
N ASP A 24 17.88 -3.84 1.84
CA ASP A 24 18.53 -2.76 1.09
C ASP A 24 18.40 -2.93 -0.43
N SER A 25 17.68 -3.98 -0.90
CA SER A 25 17.50 -4.23 -2.33
C SER A 25 16.46 -3.27 -2.92
N PRO A 26 16.84 -2.33 -3.81
CA PRO A 26 15.92 -1.33 -4.30
C PRO A 26 14.83 -1.95 -5.20
N ASN A 27 13.62 -1.39 -5.15
CA ASN A 27 12.53 -1.69 -6.08
C ASN A 27 12.03 -3.14 -6.09
N THR A 28 12.28 -3.91 -5.03
CA THR A 28 11.83 -5.30 -4.87
C THR A 28 10.48 -5.39 -4.18
N ASN A 29 9.44 -4.73 -4.68
CA ASN A 29 8.12 -4.83 -4.05
C ASN A 29 7.68 -6.31 -3.96
N GLY A 30 7.00 -6.71 -2.88
CA GLY A 30 6.54 -8.09 -2.72
C GLY A 30 5.40 -8.39 -3.69
N ILE A 31 4.18 -7.99 -3.30
CA ILE A 31 2.99 -8.08 -4.14
C ILE A 31 2.61 -6.67 -4.59
N LYS A 32 2.52 -6.47 -5.90
CA LYS A 32 2.11 -5.19 -6.49
C LYS A 32 0.83 -5.39 -7.30
N MET A 33 -0.16 -4.53 -7.08
CA MET A 33 -1.43 -4.60 -7.81
C MET A 33 -1.95 -3.24 -8.24
N GLY A 34 -2.67 -3.21 -9.37
CA GLY A 34 -3.35 -2.02 -9.88
C GLY A 34 -4.51 -2.41 -10.78
N SER A 35 -5.58 -1.61 -10.76
CA SER A 35 -6.84 -1.90 -11.48
C SER A 35 -7.44 -3.27 -11.14
N CYS A 36 -7.16 -3.81 -9.95
CA CYS A 36 -7.66 -5.12 -9.53
C CYS A 36 -8.96 -5.01 -8.74
N SER A 37 -9.77 -6.07 -8.69
CA SER A 37 -10.90 -6.10 -7.74
C SER A 37 -11.24 -7.47 -7.17
N ASN A 38 -11.82 -7.47 -5.97
CA ASN A 38 -12.20 -8.69 -5.25
C ASN A 38 -10.99 -9.62 -5.06
N MET A 39 -9.92 -9.04 -4.51
CA MET A 39 -8.65 -9.71 -4.27
C MET A 39 -8.56 -10.12 -2.80
N HIS A 40 -8.01 -11.30 -2.53
CA HIS A 40 -7.69 -11.73 -1.17
C HIS A 40 -6.21 -12.10 -1.06
N ILE A 41 -5.50 -11.51 -0.10
CA ILE A 41 -4.14 -11.89 0.26
C ILE A 41 -4.18 -12.43 1.68
N SER A 42 -3.75 -13.68 1.88
CA SER A 42 -3.72 -14.28 3.20
C SER A 42 -2.50 -15.14 3.48
N ASN A 43 -2.18 -15.34 4.76
CA ASN A 43 -1.20 -16.34 5.22
C ASN A 43 0.16 -16.20 4.49
N THR A 44 0.68 -14.99 4.39
CA THR A 44 1.85 -14.68 3.55
C THR A 44 2.98 -14.09 4.40
N ASN A 45 4.22 -14.43 4.06
CA ASN A 45 5.43 -13.86 4.66
C ASN A 45 6.24 -13.09 3.61
N ILE A 46 6.49 -11.80 3.84
CA ILE A 46 7.15 -10.93 2.85
C ILE A 46 8.28 -10.17 3.52
N GLY A 47 9.51 -10.42 3.08
CA GLY A 47 10.68 -9.58 3.38
C GLY A 47 11.28 -9.05 2.09
N THR A 48 11.44 -7.74 1.98
CA THR A 48 11.94 -7.06 0.77
C THR A 48 12.69 -5.77 1.11
N GLY A 49 13.30 -5.11 0.13
CA GLY A 49 13.82 -3.73 0.26
C GLY A 49 12.87 -2.64 -0.25
N ASP A 50 11.60 -2.96 -0.48
CA ASP A 50 10.57 -1.98 -0.88
C ASP A 50 9.21 -2.34 -0.25
N ASP A 51 8.08 -1.87 -0.78
CA ASP A 51 6.75 -2.18 -0.23
C ASP A 51 6.52 -3.70 -0.18
N CYS A 52 6.07 -4.23 0.97
CA CYS A 52 5.62 -5.63 1.06
C CYS A 52 4.43 -5.86 0.14
N ILE A 53 3.45 -4.95 0.22
CA ILE A 53 2.29 -4.92 -0.66
C ILE A 53 2.10 -3.49 -1.17
N ALA A 54 2.13 -3.30 -2.49
CA ALA A 54 1.89 -2.03 -3.15
C ALA A 54 0.52 -2.04 -3.86
N ILE A 55 -0.38 -1.16 -3.42
CA ILE A 55 -1.76 -1.04 -3.88
C ILE A 55 -1.87 0.23 -4.72
N LEU A 56 -2.04 0.08 -6.02
CA LEU A 56 -2.12 1.19 -6.97
C LEU A 56 -3.57 1.52 -7.35
N SER A 57 -3.70 2.60 -8.11
CA SER A 57 -4.95 3.13 -8.64
C SER A 57 -5.88 2.06 -9.21
N GLY A 58 -7.19 2.24 -9.02
CA GLY A 58 -8.24 1.37 -9.53
C GLY A 58 -8.41 0.05 -8.78
N THR A 59 -7.69 -0.15 -7.67
CA THR A 59 -7.85 -1.35 -6.85
C THR A 59 -9.04 -1.21 -5.90
N THR A 60 -9.98 -2.15 -5.94
CA THR A 60 -11.18 -2.11 -5.07
C THR A 60 -11.50 -3.47 -4.45
N ASN A 61 -12.12 -3.49 -3.27
CA ASN A 61 -12.50 -4.71 -2.56
C ASN A 61 -11.30 -5.65 -2.36
N LEU A 62 -10.34 -5.19 -1.55
CA LEU A 62 -9.12 -5.93 -1.23
C LEU A 62 -9.14 -6.31 0.26
N ASP A 63 -9.04 -7.60 0.55
CA ASP A 63 -8.88 -8.13 1.91
C ASP A 63 -7.47 -8.69 2.08
N ILE A 64 -6.74 -8.16 3.06
CA ILE A 64 -5.39 -8.58 3.43
C ILE A 64 -5.44 -9.08 4.86
N SER A 65 -5.10 -10.35 5.09
CA SER A 65 -5.17 -10.96 6.42
C SER A 65 -3.99 -11.88 6.73
N ASN A 66 -3.59 -11.98 8.01
CA ASN A 66 -2.52 -12.88 8.44
C ASN A 66 -1.22 -12.74 7.61
N VAL A 67 -0.70 -11.52 7.53
CA VAL A 67 0.52 -11.19 6.79
C VAL A 67 1.64 -10.84 7.76
N LYS A 68 2.83 -11.40 7.53
CA LYS A 68 4.08 -10.95 8.15
C LYS A 68 4.87 -10.16 7.11
N CYS A 69 5.21 -8.92 7.44
CA CYS A 69 5.91 -7.98 6.56
C CYS A 69 7.17 -7.47 7.27
N GLY A 70 8.34 -7.70 6.68
CA GLY A 70 9.59 -7.32 7.32
C GLY A 70 10.81 -8.10 6.83
N PRO A 71 11.92 -7.43 6.44
CA PRO A 71 12.08 -5.97 6.26
C PRO A 71 11.27 -5.43 5.05
N GLY A 72 11.23 -4.10 4.86
CA GLY A 72 10.59 -3.44 3.71
C GLY A 72 9.93 -2.10 4.04
N HIS A 73 9.11 -1.57 3.12
CA HIS A 73 8.39 -0.28 3.26
C HIS A 73 6.93 -0.44 3.73
N GLY A 74 6.57 -1.60 4.29
CA GLY A 74 5.22 -1.85 4.81
C GLY A 74 4.18 -2.15 3.74
N ILE A 75 2.90 -1.92 4.08
CA ILE A 75 1.77 -2.01 3.13
C ILE A 75 1.44 -0.59 2.68
N SER A 76 1.65 -0.34 1.39
CA SER A 76 1.59 0.99 0.79
C SER A 76 0.44 1.11 -0.20
N VAL A 77 -0.42 2.11 0.02
CA VAL A 77 -1.34 2.62 -1.00
C VAL A 77 -0.65 3.75 -1.76
N GLY A 78 -0.55 3.59 -3.07
CA GLY A 78 0.04 4.56 -3.98
C GLY A 78 1.48 4.24 -4.41
N SER A 79 2.19 5.19 -5.03
CA SER A 79 1.78 6.59 -5.13
C SER A 79 0.57 6.81 -6.03
N LEU A 80 -0.38 7.62 -5.58
CA LEU A 80 -1.60 8.00 -6.31
C LEU A 80 -1.60 9.49 -6.68
N GLY A 81 -2.30 9.84 -7.75
CA GLY A 81 -2.45 11.21 -8.26
C GLY A 81 -1.42 11.60 -9.31
N LYS A 82 -0.55 10.69 -9.77
CA LYS A 82 0.47 11.06 -10.78
C LYS A 82 -0.15 11.24 -12.16
N ASN A 83 -1.05 10.34 -12.54
CA ASN A 83 -1.62 10.28 -13.88
C ASN A 83 -3.08 10.78 -13.90
N LYS A 84 -3.53 11.31 -15.03
CA LYS A 84 -4.89 11.87 -15.20
C LYS A 84 -6.00 10.83 -15.11
N ASP A 85 -5.76 9.63 -15.63
CA ASP A 85 -6.76 8.56 -15.78
C ASP A 85 -6.74 7.56 -14.62
N GLU A 86 -6.22 7.98 -13.47
CA GLU A 86 -6.31 7.17 -12.27
C GLU A 86 -7.77 7.02 -11.83
N LYS A 87 -8.06 5.84 -11.29
CA LYS A 87 -9.34 5.46 -10.69
C LYS A 87 -9.20 5.37 -9.18
N ASP A 88 -10.34 5.45 -8.53
CA ASP A 88 -10.49 5.33 -7.08
C ASP A 88 -9.86 4.06 -6.50
N VAL A 89 -9.44 4.14 -5.25
CA VAL A 89 -9.02 2.99 -4.44
C VAL A 89 -9.96 2.90 -3.25
N LYS A 90 -10.73 1.82 -3.16
CA LYS A 90 -11.85 1.73 -2.21
C LYS A 90 -11.98 0.35 -1.58
N ASN A 91 -12.54 0.31 -0.37
CA ASN A 91 -12.90 -0.92 0.33
C ASN A 91 -11.66 -1.81 0.54
N LEU A 92 -10.72 -1.30 1.34
CA LEU A 92 -9.52 -2.01 1.73
C LEU A 92 -9.68 -2.45 3.19
N THR A 93 -9.55 -3.74 3.44
CA THR A 93 -9.45 -4.28 4.79
C THR A 93 -8.06 -4.89 4.97
N VAL A 94 -7.35 -4.46 6.00
CA VAL A 94 -6.04 -5.00 6.39
C VAL A 94 -6.15 -5.42 7.85
N ARG A 95 -5.95 -6.71 8.13
CA ARG A 95 -6.09 -7.24 9.47
C ARG A 95 -5.11 -8.34 9.82
N ASP A 96 -4.87 -8.53 11.10
CA ASP A 96 -4.00 -9.61 11.60
C ASP A 96 -2.60 -9.53 10.95
N VAL A 97 -2.01 -8.33 10.92
CA VAL A 97 -0.72 -8.08 10.24
C VAL A 97 0.35 -7.77 11.27
N ILE A 98 1.53 -8.38 11.08
CA ILE A 98 2.73 -8.08 11.85
C ILE A 98 3.73 -7.38 10.92
N PHE A 99 4.07 -6.15 11.24
CA PHE A 99 5.20 -5.43 10.66
C PHE A 99 6.41 -5.61 11.56
N ASN A 100 7.55 -6.03 11.01
CA ASN A 100 8.79 -6.25 11.77
C ASN A 100 10.00 -5.64 11.05
N GLY A 101 10.64 -4.63 11.64
CA GLY A 101 11.83 -4.01 11.07
C GLY A 101 11.58 -3.31 9.73
N THR A 102 10.36 -2.81 9.50
CA THR A 102 10.01 -2.07 8.28
C THR A 102 10.22 -0.57 8.45
N SER A 103 10.49 0.16 7.36
CA SER A 103 10.59 1.62 7.40
C SER A 103 9.27 2.28 7.75
N ASP A 104 8.18 1.70 7.24
CA ASP A 104 6.80 2.14 7.46
C ASP A 104 5.92 0.92 7.76
N GLY A 105 4.86 1.11 8.53
CA GLY A 105 3.82 0.08 8.72
C GLY A 105 2.72 0.25 7.68
N ILE A 106 1.74 1.08 8.02
CA ILE A 106 0.67 1.49 7.10
C ILE A 106 1.12 2.77 6.39
N ARG A 107 1.15 2.75 5.05
CA ARG A 107 1.62 3.89 4.27
C ARG A 107 0.63 4.28 3.18
N ILE A 108 0.35 5.57 3.05
CA ILE A 108 -0.49 6.14 1.98
C ILE A 108 0.27 7.31 1.36
N LYS A 109 0.53 7.21 0.06
CA LYS A 109 1.33 8.18 -0.71
C LYS A 109 0.46 8.80 -1.80
N THR A 110 0.19 10.11 -1.72
CA THR A 110 -0.44 10.87 -2.80
C THR A 110 0.43 12.03 -3.24
N TRP A 111 0.50 12.29 -4.55
CA TRP A 111 1.23 13.44 -5.10
C TRP A 111 0.57 14.75 -4.67
N GLU A 112 1.38 15.77 -4.33
CA GLU A 112 0.88 17.10 -3.90
C GLU A 112 0.02 17.77 -4.99
N SER A 113 0.45 17.65 -6.24
CA SER A 113 -0.25 18.16 -7.42
C SER A 113 -0.89 17.01 -8.18
N SER A 114 -1.98 16.47 -7.64
CA SER A 114 -2.67 15.35 -8.29
C SER A 114 -3.20 15.75 -9.68
N ALA A 115 -2.86 14.94 -10.68
CA ALA A 115 -3.37 15.07 -12.04
C ALA A 115 -4.81 14.53 -12.20
N SER A 116 -5.32 13.82 -11.18
CA SER A 116 -6.61 13.13 -11.19
C SER A 116 -7.48 13.48 -9.98
N LYS A 117 -8.80 13.36 -10.18
CA LYS A 117 -9.82 13.51 -9.13
C LYS A 117 -10.30 12.13 -8.70
N ILE A 118 -9.53 11.47 -7.85
CA ILE A 118 -9.87 10.15 -7.33
C ILE A 118 -10.19 10.22 -5.84
N LEU A 119 -10.99 9.27 -5.39
CA LEU A 119 -11.32 9.06 -3.99
C LEU A 119 -10.56 7.85 -3.45
N VAL A 120 -9.91 8.02 -2.29
CA VAL A 120 -9.33 6.93 -1.51
C VAL A 120 -10.17 6.79 -0.25
N SER A 121 -10.99 5.73 -0.17
CA SER A 121 -12.04 5.67 0.86
C SER A 121 -12.33 4.27 1.37
N ASN A 122 -12.93 4.23 2.58
CA ASN A 122 -13.43 3.01 3.22
C ASN A 122 -12.31 2.00 3.50
N PHE A 123 -11.27 2.49 4.17
CA PHE A 123 -10.17 1.65 4.65
C PHE A 123 -10.40 1.24 6.09
N VAL A 124 -10.13 -0.03 6.38
CA VAL A 124 -10.21 -0.66 7.70
C VAL A 124 -8.85 -1.29 8.00
N TYR A 125 -8.23 -0.87 9.09
CA TYR A 125 -7.03 -1.50 9.64
C TYR A 125 -7.34 -2.03 11.04
N GLU A 126 -7.12 -3.31 11.29
CA GLU A 126 -7.49 -3.97 12.56
C GLU A 126 -6.44 -5.00 13.00
N ASN A 127 -6.19 -5.13 14.30
CA ASN A 127 -5.23 -6.11 14.84
C ASN A 127 -3.86 -6.04 14.13
N ILE A 128 -3.28 -4.85 14.12
CA ILE A 128 -1.97 -4.58 13.53
C ILE A 128 -0.94 -4.51 14.63
N GLN A 129 0.12 -5.31 14.52
CA GLN A 129 1.28 -5.30 15.41
C GLN A 129 2.47 -4.67 14.69
N MET A 130 3.22 -3.82 15.38
CA MET A 130 4.37 -3.10 14.82
C MET A 130 5.59 -3.29 15.71
N ILE A 131 6.56 -4.05 15.22
CA ILE A 131 7.80 -4.39 15.91
C ILE A 131 8.94 -3.66 15.19
N ASP A 132 9.66 -2.79 15.88
CA ASP A 132 10.79 -2.05 15.31
C ASP A 132 10.47 -1.33 13.99
N VAL A 133 9.25 -0.81 13.86
CA VAL A 133 8.79 -0.09 12.67
C VAL A 133 9.17 1.39 12.78
N GLY A 134 9.84 1.93 11.76
CA GLY A 134 10.28 3.32 11.75
C GLY A 134 9.12 4.32 11.84
N LYS A 135 8.16 4.21 10.91
CA LYS A 135 6.92 5.02 10.90
C LYS A 135 5.70 4.11 10.95
N PRO A 136 5.10 3.90 12.13
CA PRO A 136 3.89 3.07 12.28
C PRO A 136 2.81 3.39 11.23
N ILE A 137 2.48 4.67 11.08
CA ILE A 137 1.54 5.18 10.09
C ILE A 137 2.19 6.35 9.37
N ASN A 138 2.21 6.31 8.04
CA ASN A 138 2.76 7.37 7.21
C ASN A 138 1.76 7.75 6.11
N ILE A 139 1.06 8.87 6.29
CA ILE A 139 0.17 9.44 5.30
C ILE A 139 0.84 10.68 4.73
N ASP A 140 1.39 10.54 3.54
CA ASP A 140 2.10 11.59 2.82
C ASP A 140 1.28 12.05 1.62
N GLN A 141 0.64 13.22 1.75
CA GLN A 141 -0.09 13.85 0.66
C GLN A 141 0.76 14.80 -0.18
N LYS A 142 2.08 14.81 0.04
CA LYS A 142 3.06 15.61 -0.70
C LYS A 142 4.13 14.74 -1.34
N TYR A 143 3.76 13.51 -1.70
CA TYR A 143 4.72 12.52 -2.18
C TYR A 143 5.44 13.03 -3.44
N CYS A 144 6.75 13.15 -3.33
CA CYS A 144 7.63 13.59 -4.41
C CYS A 144 8.99 12.89 -4.31
N PRO A 145 9.16 11.72 -4.94
CA PRO A 145 10.38 10.93 -4.81
C PRO A 145 11.56 11.49 -5.62
N HIS A 146 11.30 12.37 -6.58
CA HIS A 146 12.32 12.96 -7.46
C HIS A 146 12.11 14.47 -7.57
N PRO A 147 12.87 15.28 -6.81
CA PRO A 147 12.89 16.74 -6.96
C PRO A 147 13.43 17.17 -8.33
N PRO A 148 13.04 18.34 -8.86
CA PRO A 148 12.13 19.33 -8.26
C PRO A 148 10.65 18.94 -8.41
N CYS A 149 9.88 19.17 -7.35
CA CYS A 149 8.45 18.90 -7.32
C CYS A 149 7.68 20.07 -7.97
N GLU A 150 6.78 19.79 -8.91
CA GLU A 150 5.92 20.83 -9.46
C GLU A 150 4.87 21.23 -8.43
N HIS A 151 5.02 22.39 -7.78
CA HIS A 151 4.03 22.92 -6.82
C HIS A 151 2.95 23.74 -7.56
N LYS A 152 2.19 23.09 -8.44
CA LYS A 152 1.04 23.74 -9.08
C LYS A 152 -0.15 23.68 -8.11
N GLN A 153 -0.86 24.80 -7.90
CA GLN A 153 -2.13 24.78 -7.16
C GLN A 153 -3.09 23.81 -7.85
N LYS A 154 -3.37 22.63 -7.27
CA LYS A 154 -4.57 21.80 -7.55
C LYS A 154 -4.63 20.45 -6.81
N ILE A 155 -5.87 20.16 -6.36
CA ILE A 155 -6.51 18.90 -5.96
C ILE A 155 -5.71 18.04 -4.96
N VAL A 156 -5.99 18.29 -3.68
CA VAL A 156 -5.71 17.32 -2.62
C VAL A 156 -6.66 16.14 -2.79
N LEU A 157 -6.11 14.92 -2.89
CA LEU A 157 -6.94 13.72 -2.96
C LEU A 157 -7.68 13.51 -1.63
N PRO A 158 -9.01 13.40 -1.64
CA PRO A 158 -9.74 13.08 -0.42
C PRO A 158 -9.38 11.68 0.07
N LEU A 159 -8.94 11.61 1.34
CA LEU A 159 -8.69 10.38 2.08
C LEU A 159 -9.80 10.19 3.12
N GLN A 160 -10.47 9.03 3.11
CA GLN A 160 -11.52 8.69 4.08
C GLN A 160 -11.28 7.31 4.68
N PHE A 161 -11.07 7.28 6.00
CA PHE A 161 -10.93 6.03 6.76
C PHE A 161 -12.28 5.65 7.37
N ALA A 162 -12.63 4.37 7.32
CA ALA A 162 -13.81 3.87 8.00
C ALA A 162 -13.48 3.46 9.44
N LYS A 163 -12.33 2.84 9.66
CA LYS A 163 -11.85 2.43 10.99
C LYS A 163 -10.33 2.21 10.98
N MET A 164 -9.67 2.58 12.08
CA MET A 164 -8.26 2.29 12.29
C MET A 164 -8.08 1.88 13.76
N LEU A 165 -7.81 0.60 13.99
CA LEU A 165 -7.57 0.00 15.30
C LEU A 165 -6.20 -0.69 15.30
N MET A 166 -5.29 -0.19 16.13
CA MET A 166 -3.90 -0.65 16.17
C MET A 166 -3.54 -1.06 17.58
N ILE A 167 -2.73 -2.10 17.70
CA ILE A 167 -2.15 -2.55 18.98
C ILE A 167 -0.65 -2.30 18.86
N LEU A 168 -0.20 -1.19 19.45
CA LEU A 168 1.20 -0.77 19.45
C LEU A 168 2.02 -1.66 20.39
#